data_AF-A0A9J6AK05-F1
#
_entry.id   AF-A0A9J6AK05-F1
#
_cell.length_a   1.000
_cell.length_b   1.000
_cell.length_c   1.000
_cell.angle_alpha   90.00
_cell.angle_beta   90.00
_cell.angle_gamma   90.00
#
_symmetry.space_group_name_H-M   'P 1'
#
loop_
_entity.id
_entity.type
_entity.pdbx_description
1 polymer ?
#
loop_
_entity_poly.entity_id
_entity_poly.type
_entity_poly.pdbx_seq_one_letter_code
_entity_poly.pdbx_strand_id
1 'polypeptide(L)'
;MKEALACWNRDGNQSGHRERWKIVPAYIWWTIWLERNQRCFESKSCSMEKMKLNYLALFYFGCKHEYPREDEAIPSILEFLMSS
;
A
#
# COMPACT_ATOMS: atom_id res chain seq x y z
N MET A 1 6.53 15.48 1.23
CA MET A 1 5.13 15.13 0.89
C MET A 1 4.77 15.50 -0.56
N LYS A 2 4.96 16.75 -1.02
CA LYS A 2 4.64 17.19 -2.40
C LYS A 2 5.42 16.43 -3.48
N GLU A 3 6.72 16.23 -3.30
CA GLU A 3 7.58 15.51 -4.25
C GLU A 3 7.21 14.02 -4.34
N ALA A 4 7.01 13.36 -3.20
CA ALA A 4 6.56 11.98 -3.15
C ALA A 4 5.21 11.79 -3.86
N LEU A 5 4.25 12.71 -3.66
CA LEU A 5 2.97 12.70 -4.35
C LEU A 5 3.12 12.96 -5.86
N ALA A 6 4.06 13.83 -6.26
CA ALA A 6 4.34 14.10 -7.67
C ALA A 6 4.95 12.88 -8.38
N CYS A 7 5.90 12.19 -7.74
CA CYS A 7 6.43 10.91 -8.24
C CYS A 7 5.33 9.85 -8.30
N TRP A 8 4.55 9.71 -7.24
CA TRP A 8 3.41 8.79 -7.18
C TRP A 8 2.42 8.97 -8.33
N ASN A 9 2.04 10.22 -8.60
CA ASN A 9 1.12 10.55 -9.69
C ASN A 9 1.75 10.29 -11.06
N ARG A 10 3.04 10.56 -11.23
CA ARG A 10 3.78 10.30 -12.47
C ARG A 10 3.80 8.80 -12.76
N ASP A 11 4.28 8.01 -11.80
CA ASP A 11 4.51 6.58 -11.95
C ASP A 11 3.18 5.83 -12.04
N GLY A 12 2.19 6.23 -11.23
CA GLY A 12 0.84 5.67 -11.28
C GLY A 12 0.10 5.96 -12.58
N ASN A 13 0.26 7.16 -13.17
CA ASN A 13 -0.32 7.49 -14.47
C ASN A 13 0.37 6.79 -15.64
N GLN A 14 1.64 6.43 -15.50
CA GLN A 14 2.40 5.67 -16.51
C GLN A 14 2.17 4.16 -16.41
N SER A 15 1.59 3.68 -15.30
CA SER A 15 1.22 2.28 -15.15
C SER A 15 -0.04 1.93 -15.98
N GLY A 16 -0.11 0.69 -16.48
CA GLY A 16 -1.32 0.13 -17.08
C GLY A 16 -2.49 -0.03 -16.08
N HIS A 17 -2.27 0.24 -14.79
CA HIS A 17 -3.23 0.01 -13.70
C HIS A 17 -3.51 1.29 -12.89
N ARG A 18 -3.67 2.42 -13.59
CA ARG A 18 -3.85 3.77 -13.00
C ARG A 18 -4.84 3.84 -11.83
N GLU A 19 -5.98 3.13 -11.92
CA GLU A 19 -6.98 3.14 -10.84
C GLU A 19 -6.46 2.49 -9.55
N ARG A 20 -5.65 1.44 -9.64
CA ARG A 20 -5.02 0.80 -8.47
C ARG A 20 -4.02 1.74 -7.81
N TRP A 21 -3.28 2.53 -8.60
CA TRP A 21 -2.33 3.50 -8.06
C TRP A 21 -3.01 4.64 -7.30
N LYS A 22 -4.27 4.97 -7.59
CA LYS A 22 -4.99 6.01 -6.82
C LYS A 22 -5.30 5.58 -5.38
N ILE A 23 -5.48 4.29 -5.13
CA ILE A 23 -5.90 3.80 -3.81
C ILE A 23 -4.73 3.45 -2.87
N VAL A 24 -3.55 3.15 -3.41
CA VAL A 24 -2.36 2.81 -2.60
C VAL A 24 -2.01 3.89 -1.55
N PRO A 25 -2.01 5.20 -1.84
CA PRO A 25 -1.75 6.20 -0.81
C PRO A 25 -2.71 6.12 0.38
N ALA A 26 -3.98 5.76 0.13
CA ALA A 26 -4.97 5.57 1.18
C ALA A 26 -4.62 4.36 2.07
N TYR A 27 -4.14 3.26 1.48
CA TYR A 27 -3.70 2.10 2.25
C TYR A 27 -2.43 2.35 3.06
N ILE A 28 -1.45 3.07 2.50
CA ILE A 28 -0.24 3.50 3.24
C ILE A 28 -0.63 4.40 4.40
N TRP A 29 -1.52 5.37 4.16
CA TRP A 29 -2.01 6.27 5.20
C TRP A 29 -2.72 5.50 6.32
N TRP A 30 -3.61 4.57 5.95
CA TRP A 30 -4.37 3.76 6.91
C TRP A 30 -3.46 2.92 7.81
N THR A 31 -2.45 2.24 7.24
CA THR A 31 -1.54 1.41 8.03
C THR A 31 -0.67 2.22 8.98
N ILE A 32 -0.19 3.40 8.56
CA ILE A 32 0.56 4.32 9.42
C ILE A 32 -0.34 4.85 10.53
N TRP A 33 -1.57 5.26 10.21
CA TRP A 33 -2.53 5.75 11.20
C TRP A 33 -2.85 4.69 12.26
N LEU A 34 -3.09 3.45 11.83
CA LEU A 34 -3.36 2.33 12.73
C LEU A 34 -2.18 2.05 13.66
N GLU A 35 -0.96 2.01 13.13
CA GLU A 35 0.24 1.79 13.94
C GLU A 35 0.42 2.89 14.99
N ARG A 36 0.28 4.16 14.58
CA ARG A 36 0.45 5.29 15.49
C ARG A 36 -0.58 5.28 16.60
N ASN A 37 -1.83 4.92 16.28
CA ASN A 37 -2.87 4.77 17.30
C ASN A 37 -2.59 3.64 18.27
N GLN A 38 -2.21 2.46 17.77
CA GLN A 38 -1.84 1.33 18.63
C GLN A 38 -0.66 1.67 19.53
N ARG A 39 0.32 2.42 19.02
CA ARG A 39 1.47 2.87 19.81
C ARG A 39 1.06 3.88 20.89
N CYS A 40 0.26 4.88 20.54
CA CYS A 40 -0.12 5.96 21.46
C CYS A 40 -1.16 5.54 22.50
N PHE A 41 -2.13 4.68 22.14
CA PHE A 41 -3.27 4.36 22.99
C PHE A 41 -3.22 2.95 23.59
N GLU A 42 -2.46 2.02 22.99
CA GLU A 42 -2.36 0.63 23.45
C GLU A 42 -0.94 0.23 23.85
N SER A 43 0.04 1.13 23.73
CA SER A 43 1.48 0.85 23.95
C SER A 43 2.01 -0.32 23.11
N LYS A 44 1.37 -0.61 21.97
CA LYS A 44 1.77 -1.66 21.04
C LYS A 44 2.58 -1.05 19.90
N SER A 45 3.83 -1.47 19.75
CA SER A 45 4.66 -1.09 18.60
C SER A 45 4.71 -2.22 17.57
N CYS A 46 4.76 -1.85 16.29
CA CYS A 46 4.89 -2.75 15.16
C CYS A 46 6.29 -2.59 14.51
N SER A 47 6.92 -3.68 14.08
CA SER A 47 8.16 -3.59 13.29
C SER A 47 7.86 -3.04 11.88
N MET A 48 8.89 -2.56 11.20
CA MET A 48 8.73 -2.04 9.83
C MET A 48 8.30 -3.14 8.85
N GLU A 49 8.82 -4.35 9.01
CA GLU A 49 8.45 -5.52 8.21
C GLU A 49 6.96 -5.86 8.41
N LYS A 50 6.48 -5.83 9.64
CA LYS A 50 5.08 -6.09 9.94
C LYS A 50 4.16 -4.98 9.42
N MET A 51 4.61 -3.72 9.42
CA MET A 51 3.89 -2.62 8.74
C MET A 51 3.81 -2.84 7.22
N LYS A 52 4.92 -3.24 6.57
CA LYS A 52 4.94 -3.58 5.14
C LYS A 52 3.95 -4.71 4.84
N LEU A 53 3.95 -5.77 5.65
CA LEU A 53 3.00 -6.90 5.51
C LEU A 53 1.54 -6.47 5.69
N ASN A 54 1.23 -5.65 6.70
CA ASN A 54 -0.13 -5.16 6.92
C ASN A 54 -0.63 -4.33 5.72
N TYR A 55 0.24 -3.51 5.13
CA TYR A 55 -0.08 -2.75 3.92
C TYR A 55 -0.35 -3.67 2.73
N LEU A 56 0.51 -4.67 2.50
CA LEU A 56 0.36 -5.62 1.41
C LEU A 56 -0.93 -6.43 1.54
N ALA A 57 -1.24 -6.91 2.75
CA ALA A 57 -2.48 -7.64 3.02
C ALA A 57 -3.72 -6.79 2.74
N LEU A 58 -3.70 -5.53 3.17
CA LEU A 58 -4.81 -4.60 2.96
C LEU A 58 -4.99 -4.24 1.47
N PHE A 59 -3.89 -3.99 0.76
CA PHE A 59 -3.90 -3.72 -0.67
C PHE A 59 -4.38 -4.93 -1.49
N TYR A 60 -3.90 -6.13 -1.14
CA TYR A 60 -4.33 -7.39 -1.77
C TYR A 60 -5.82 -7.65 -1.59
N PHE A 61 -6.30 -7.51 -0.35
CA PHE A 61 -7.71 -7.65 -0.01
C PHE A 61 -8.56 -6.63 -0.80
N GLY A 62 -8.12 -5.38 -0.87
CA GLY A 62 -8.75 -4.34 -1.68
C GLY A 62 -8.84 -4.69 -3.16
N CYS A 63 -7.72 -5.12 -3.77
CA CYS A 63 -7.67 -5.52 -5.17
C CYS A 63 -8.61 -6.70 -5.47
N LYS A 64 -8.66 -7.71 -4.59
CA LYS A 64 -9.56 -8.87 -4.72
C LYS A 64 -11.03 -8.47 -4.68
N HIS A 65 -11.39 -7.47 -3.88
CA HIS A 65 -12.78 -7.03 -3.70
C HIS A 65 -13.25 -6.03 -4.77
N GLU A 66 -12.39 -5.17 -5.29
CA GLU A 66 -12.75 -4.18 -6.32
C GLU A 66 -12.53 -4.68 -7.76
N TYR A 67 -11.58 -5.60 -8.00
CA TYR A 67 -11.21 -6.07 -9.35
C TYR A 67 -10.99 -7.60 -9.37
N PRO A 68 -12.07 -8.41 -9.41
CA PRO A 68 -11.99 -9.87 -9.28
C PRO A 68 -11.35 -10.63 -10.46
N ARG A 69 -10.69 -9.95 -11.43
CA ARG A 69 -10.27 -10.56 -12.71
C ARG A 69 -8.79 -10.46 -13.10
N GLU A 70 -7.91 -9.90 -12.28
CA GLU A 70 -6.51 -9.74 -12.65
C GLU A 70 -5.58 -10.08 -11.47
N ASP A 71 -5.42 -11.39 -11.25
CA ASP A 71 -4.50 -11.98 -10.26
C ASP A 71 -3.01 -11.86 -10.68
N GLU A 72 -2.72 -11.51 -11.94
CA GLU A 72 -1.37 -11.57 -12.54
C GLU A 72 -0.42 -10.43 -12.14
N ALA A 73 -0.93 -9.26 -11.76
CA ALA A 73 -0.11 -8.10 -11.41
C ALA A 73 0.27 -8.02 -9.92
N ILE A 74 -0.26 -8.93 -9.10
CA ILE A 74 -0.02 -8.92 -7.65
C ILE A 74 1.42 -9.35 -7.32
N PRO A 75 1.98 -10.43 -7.91
CA PRO A 75 3.34 -10.85 -7.62
C PRO A 75 4.40 -9.78 -7.96
N SER A 76 4.24 -9.06 -9.06
CA SER A 76 5.20 -8.02 -9.48
C SER A 76 5.18 -6.80 -8.57
N ILE A 77 4.00 -6.41 -8.07
CA ILE A 77 3.87 -5.35 -7.05
C ILE A 77 4.51 -5.81 -5.72
N LEU A 78 4.33 -7.08 -5.34
CA LEU A 78 4.95 -7.66 -4.14
C LEU A 78 6.48 -7.67 -4.24
N GLU A 79 7.05 -8.07 -5.38
CA GLU A 79 8.50 -8.08 -5.60
C GLU A 79 9.12 -6.67 -5.56
N PHE A 80 8.46 -5.68 -6.17
CA PHE A 80 8.94 -4.29 -6.16
C PHE A 80 9.01 -3.69 -4.74
N LEU A 81 8.07 -4.04 -3.87
CA LEU A 81 7.97 -3.49 -2.52
C LEU A 81 8.82 -4.24 -1.49
N MET A 82 9.16 -5.51 -1.75
CA MET A 82 10.09 -6.28 -0.91
C MET A 82 11.56 -6.03 -1.24
N SER A 83 11.85 -5.53 -2.44
CA SER A 83 13.22 -5.20 -2.88
C SER A 83 13.68 -3.77 -2.53
N SER A 84 12.80 -2.96 -1.93
CA SER A 84 13.04 -1.55 -1.55
C SER A 84 13.06 -1.28 -0.05
#